data_AF-A0AAD3HT15-F1
#
_entry.id   AF-A0AAD3HT15-F1
#
_cell.length_a   1.000
_cell.length_b   1.000
_cell.length_c   1.000
_cell.angle_alpha   90.00
_cell.angle_beta   90.00
_cell.angle_gamma   90.00
#
_symmetry.space_group_name_H-M   'P 1'
#
loop_
_entity.id
_entity.type
_entity.pdbx_description
1 polymer ?
#
loop_
_entity_poly.entity_id
_entity_poly.type
_entity_poly.pdbx_seq_one_letter_code
_entity_poly.pdbx_strand_id
1 'polypeptide(L)'
;LRQPSKYKQLAYNQRSQKSEMLLTATAESFAKGQNNASNGSHGNEAEAAGSPFKGSAFSNLGMRLRAMRPEEHDALLKADQGVYATSSPVTLQTLRDWCSQVPEMAFIVEDASGEPLGNCVLIPCSSSGFEALTTGRLLECDMYGNERLYKVPERDNNAEADAVESSIGVYMYHMEKSRSYPRGFPAFGVVALYGIAHALRLLQKLRQARGCSTTPLSVRGLAGLAVSPSGIHLMTVLYGCREQPSYICPEHVMRAPPTGTGTASTPAAATSSS
;
A
#
# COMPACT_ATOMS: atom_id res chain seq x y z
N LEU A 1 26.79 23.53 5.49
CA LEU A 1 25.71 23.00 4.62
C LEU A 1 25.85 23.63 3.23
N ARG A 2 26.22 22.86 2.20
CA ARG A 2 26.36 23.39 0.83
C ARG A 2 24.96 23.52 0.20
N GLN A 3 24.60 24.72 -0.22
CA GLN A 3 23.38 25.00 -0.98
C GLN A 3 23.35 24.12 -2.25
N PRO A 4 22.22 23.46 -2.57
CA PRO A 4 22.11 22.67 -3.79
C PRO A 4 22.31 23.58 -5.02
N SER A 5 23.08 23.11 -6.00
CA SER A 5 23.29 23.86 -7.25
C SER A 5 21.95 24.18 -7.91
N LYS A 6 21.78 25.38 -8.48
CA LYS A 6 20.55 25.84 -9.16
C LYS A 6 19.92 24.80 -10.10
N TYR A 7 20.73 23.99 -10.78
CA TYR A 7 20.29 22.89 -11.64
C TYR A 7 19.55 21.74 -10.92
N LYS A 8 19.97 21.37 -9.71
CA LYS A 8 19.30 20.35 -8.89
C LYS A 8 17.94 20.84 -8.39
N GLN A 9 17.83 22.13 -8.10
CA GLN A 9 16.58 22.73 -7.64
C GLN A 9 15.56 22.87 -8.79
N LEU A 10 16.03 23.19 -10.01
CA LEU A 10 15.19 23.21 -11.20
C LEU A 10 14.64 21.81 -11.54
N ALA A 11 15.48 20.78 -11.52
CA ALA A 11 15.06 19.41 -11.77
C ALA A 11 14.08 18.88 -10.70
N TYR A 12 14.26 19.29 -9.44
CA TYR A 12 13.32 18.99 -8.36
C TYR A 12 11.95 19.64 -8.61
N ASN A 13 11.92 20.94 -8.95
CA ASN A 13 10.68 21.67 -9.21
C ASN A 13 9.91 21.10 -10.42
N GLN A 14 10.61 20.73 -11.49
CA GLN A 14 9.98 20.11 -12.67
C GLN A 14 9.40 18.72 -12.37
N ARG A 15 10.07 17.91 -11.53
CA ARG A 15 9.53 16.62 -11.07
C ARG A 15 8.33 16.82 -10.14
N SER A 16 8.37 17.82 -9.27
CA SER A 16 7.26 18.17 -8.38
C SER A 16 6.01 18.56 -9.16
N GLN A 17 6.14 19.44 -10.15
CA GLN A 17 5.02 19.87 -11.01
C GLN A 17 4.42 18.70 -11.81
N LYS A 18 5.26 17.80 -12.33
CA LYS A 18 4.78 16.61 -13.05
C LYS A 18 4.04 15.64 -12.13
N SER A 19 4.52 15.44 -10.90
CA SER A 19 3.85 14.63 -9.89
C SER A 19 2.53 15.26 -9.45
N GLU A 20 2.49 16.58 -9.26
CA GLU A 20 1.29 17.34 -8.89
C GLU A 20 0.23 17.27 -9.99
N MET A 21 0.61 17.44 -11.27
CA MET A 21 -0.28 17.21 -12.40
C MET A 21 -0.84 15.78 -12.45
N LEU A 22 -0.02 14.76 -12.17
CA LEU A 22 -0.45 13.37 -12.13
C LEU A 22 -1.41 13.11 -10.96
N LEU A 23 -1.15 13.69 -9.79
CA LEU A 23 -2.03 13.60 -8.63
C LEU A 23 -3.37 14.30 -8.90
N THR A 24 -3.37 15.49 -9.51
CA THR A 24 -4.58 16.22 -9.90
C THR A 24 -5.37 15.46 -10.97
N ALA A 25 -4.72 14.95 -12.02
CA ALA A 25 -5.38 14.14 -13.05
C ALA A 25 -5.96 12.83 -12.49
N THR A 26 -5.28 12.22 -11.50
CA THR A 26 -5.77 11.04 -10.78
C THR A 26 -6.97 11.40 -9.92
N ALA A 27 -6.92 12.52 -9.18
CA ALA A 27 -8.02 13.03 -8.36
C ALA A 27 -9.24 13.44 -9.21
N GLU A 28 -9.03 14.05 -10.38
CA GLU A 28 -10.10 14.42 -11.32
C GLU A 28 -10.74 13.20 -11.99
N SER A 29 -9.92 12.22 -12.41
CA SER A 29 -10.42 10.95 -12.95
C SER A 29 -11.22 10.19 -11.89
N PHE A 30 -10.78 10.27 -10.63
CA PHE A 30 -11.47 9.72 -9.47
C PHE A 30 -12.81 10.43 -9.20
N ALA A 31 -12.84 11.77 -9.23
CA ALA A 31 -14.06 12.56 -9.06
C ALA A 31 -15.07 12.32 -10.19
N LYS A 32 -14.61 12.19 -11.44
CA LYS A 32 -15.47 11.87 -12.60
C LYS A 32 -16.06 10.46 -12.51
N GLY A 33 -15.32 9.48 -11.97
CA GLY A 33 -15.82 8.14 -11.70
C GLY A 33 -16.95 8.10 -10.65
N GLN A 34 -17.00 9.04 -9.72
CA GLN A 34 -18.07 9.13 -8.71
C GLN A 34 -19.42 9.53 -9.33
N ASN A 35 -19.42 10.44 -10.31
CA ASN A 35 -20.65 10.95 -10.94
C ASN A 35 -21.33 9.94 -11.86
N ASN A 36 -20.60 8.96 -12.39
CA ASN A 36 -21.15 7.95 -13.29
C ASN A 36 -21.70 6.72 -12.55
N ALA A 37 -21.29 6.48 -11.30
CA ALA A 37 -21.71 5.31 -10.52
C ALA A 37 -23.02 5.52 -9.73
N SER A 38 -23.53 6.74 -9.62
CA SER A 38 -24.76 7.06 -8.87
C SER A 38 -26.07 6.89 -9.67
N ASN A 39 -26.02 6.44 -10.93
CA ASN A 39 -27.20 6.29 -11.80
C ASN A 39 -27.56 4.82 -12.17
N GLY A 40 -27.00 3.81 -11.51
CA GLY A 40 -27.28 2.39 -11.80
C GLY A 40 -28.40 1.80 -10.93
N SER A 41 -29.55 1.51 -11.53
CA SER A 41 -30.69 0.83 -10.90
C SER A 41 -30.38 -0.61 -10.46
N HIS A 42 -31.01 -1.06 -9.37
CA HIS A 42 -30.93 -2.43 -8.86
C HIS A 42 -31.43 -3.48 -9.87
N GLY A 43 -30.50 -4.17 -10.52
CA GLY A 43 -30.73 -5.42 -11.24
C GLY A 43 -29.93 -6.55 -10.59
N ASN A 44 -30.61 -7.66 -10.26
CA ASN A 44 -30.00 -8.89 -9.76
C ASN A 44 -29.28 -9.62 -10.90
N GLU A 45 -27.95 -9.55 -10.93
CA GLU A 45 -27.13 -10.47 -11.72
C GLU A 45 -26.01 -11.04 -10.84
N ALA A 46 -26.14 -12.35 -10.55
CA ALA A 46 -25.08 -13.17 -10.02
C ALA A 46 -24.15 -13.58 -11.17
N GLU A 47 -23.29 -12.66 -11.60
CA GLU A 47 -22.23 -12.91 -12.56
C GLU A 47 -20.88 -13.01 -11.84
N ALA A 48 -20.04 -13.95 -12.32
CA ALA A 48 -18.71 -14.28 -11.80
C ALA A 48 -17.93 -13.03 -11.36
N ALA A 49 -17.54 -12.99 -10.07
CA ALA A 49 -16.92 -11.87 -9.37
C ALA A 49 -15.89 -11.13 -10.24
N GLY A 50 -16.36 -10.12 -10.97
CA GLY A 50 -15.51 -9.27 -11.76
C GLY A 50 -14.55 -8.54 -10.83
N SER A 51 -13.26 -8.50 -11.17
CA SER A 51 -12.26 -7.77 -10.37
C SER A 51 -12.79 -6.38 -10.02
N PRO A 52 -12.84 -5.98 -8.74
CA PRO A 52 -13.37 -4.68 -8.31
C PRO A 52 -12.54 -3.49 -8.82
N PHE A 53 -11.41 -3.76 -9.50
CA PHE A 53 -10.60 -2.80 -10.23
C PHE A 53 -10.94 -2.67 -11.73
N LYS A 54 -12.04 -3.28 -12.22
CA LYS A 54 -12.51 -3.08 -13.60
C LYS A 54 -12.68 -1.58 -13.87
N GLY A 55 -11.97 -1.07 -14.88
CA GLY A 55 -11.96 0.35 -15.24
C GLY A 55 -10.94 1.22 -14.49
N SER A 56 -9.85 0.63 -13.96
CA SER A 56 -8.79 1.43 -13.34
C SER A 56 -8.28 2.52 -14.29
N ALA A 57 -7.88 3.67 -13.74
CA ALA A 57 -7.30 4.78 -14.50
C ALA A 57 -6.04 4.39 -15.30
N PHE A 58 -5.47 3.22 -15.01
CA PHE A 58 -4.26 2.70 -15.63
C PHE A 58 -4.50 1.57 -16.63
N SER A 59 -5.76 1.15 -16.83
CA SER A 59 -6.10 0.11 -17.82
C SER A 59 -5.63 0.49 -19.24
N ASN A 60 -5.78 1.75 -19.63
CA ASN A 60 -5.28 2.29 -20.90
C ASN A 60 -3.75 2.28 -21.02
N LEU A 61 -3.03 2.13 -19.90
CA LEU A 61 -1.58 2.03 -19.85
C LEU A 61 -1.11 0.56 -19.75
N GLY A 62 -2.04 -0.40 -19.88
CA GLY A 62 -1.74 -1.81 -19.73
C GLY A 62 -1.36 -2.19 -18.31
N MET A 63 -1.88 -1.50 -17.30
CA MET A 63 -1.70 -1.86 -15.89
C MET A 63 -3.03 -2.22 -15.24
N ARG A 64 -2.98 -3.24 -14.38
CA ARG A 64 -4.12 -3.69 -13.57
C ARG A 64 -3.74 -3.72 -12.10
N LEU A 65 -4.69 -3.36 -11.26
CA LEU A 65 -4.63 -3.65 -9.83
C LEU A 65 -5.52 -4.86 -9.57
N ARG A 66 -5.09 -5.75 -8.68
CA ARG A 66 -5.94 -6.82 -8.16
C ARG A 66 -5.61 -7.10 -6.70
N ALA A 67 -6.58 -7.65 -5.98
CA ALA A 67 -6.30 -8.20 -4.66
C ALA A 67 -5.22 -9.29 -4.76
N MET A 68 -4.38 -9.34 -3.74
CA MET A 68 -3.43 -10.43 -3.54
C MET A 68 -4.20 -11.71 -3.28
N ARG A 69 -3.73 -12.82 -3.87
CA ARG A 69 -4.36 -14.12 -3.71
C ARG A 69 -3.80 -14.82 -2.47
N PRO A 70 -4.57 -15.71 -1.82
CA PRO A 70 -4.12 -16.40 -0.62
C PRO A 70 -2.80 -17.16 -0.78
N GLU A 71 -2.53 -17.72 -1.95
CA GLU A 71 -1.26 -18.41 -2.27
C GLU A 71 -0.05 -17.46 -2.37
N GLU A 72 -0.28 -16.18 -2.61
CA GLU A 72 0.78 -15.16 -2.72
C GLU A 72 1.21 -14.60 -1.36
N HIS A 73 0.39 -14.80 -0.32
CA HIS A 73 0.70 -14.35 1.04
C HIS A 73 1.95 -15.04 1.59
N ASP A 74 2.09 -16.35 1.37
CA ASP A 74 3.26 -17.13 1.82
C ASP A 74 4.55 -16.69 1.11
N ALA A 75 4.47 -16.41 -0.19
CA ALA A 75 5.61 -15.90 -0.96
C ALA A 75 6.05 -14.51 -0.46
N LEU A 76 5.09 -13.64 -0.12
CA LEU A 76 5.37 -12.32 0.44
C LEU A 76 6.08 -12.42 1.80
N LEU A 77 5.57 -13.24 2.73
CA LEU A 77 6.17 -13.40 4.05
C LEU A 77 7.59 -13.99 3.97
N LYS A 78 7.82 -14.93 3.04
CA LYS A 78 9.16 -15.45 2.78
C LYS A 78 10.13 -14.38 2.25
N ALA A 79 9.65 -13.49 1.38
CA ALA A 79 10.45 -12.38 0.88
C ALA A 79 10.78 -11.37 2.00
N ASP A 80 9.78 -11.05 2.83
CA ASP A 80 9.90 -10.14 3.97
C ASP A 80 10.93 -10.62 5.01
N GLN A 81 10.86 -11.90 5.41
CA GLN A 81 11.84 -12.52 6.31
C GLN A 81 13.28 -12.52 5.76
N GLY A 82 13.43 -12.47 4.43
CA GLY A 82 14.74 -12.33 3.78
C GLY A 82 15.36 -10.94 3.92
N VAL A 83 14.56 -9.93 4.26
CA VAL A 83 14.96 -8.53 4.41
C VAL A 83 15.03 -8.13 5.89
N TYR A 84 14.00 -8.49 6.67
CA TYR A 84 13.85 -8.17 8.08
C TYR A 84 14.02 -9.43 8.92
N ALA A 85 15.16 -9.54 9.60
CA ALA A 85 15.32 -10.56 10.64
C ALA A 85 14.65 -10.04 11.91
N THR A 86 13.35 -10.27 12.03
CA THR A 86 12.58 -9.99 13.23
C THR A 86 12.46 -11.25 14.10
N SER A 87 12.47 -11.05 15.42
CA SER A 87 12.17 -12.12 16.38
C SER A 87 10.68 -12.44 16.44
N SER A 88 9.82 -11.58 15.87
CA SER A 88 8.37 -11.67 15.96
C SER A 88 7.75 -11.49 14.56
N PRO A 89 7.97 -12.42 13.62
CA PRO A 89 7.50 -12.29 12.25
C PRO A 89 5.98 -12.33 12.16
N VAL A 90 5.42 -11.55 11.22
CA VAL A 90 4.01 -11.66 10.85
C VAL A 90 3.72 -13.07 10.38
N THR A 91 2.68 -13.68 10.93
CA THR A 91 2.27 -15.04 10.55
C THR A 91 1.37 -15.01 9.32
N LEU A 92 1.29 -16.14 8.60
CA LEU A 92 0.35 -16.29 7.50
C LEU A 92 -1.10 -16.10 7.94
N GLN A 93 -1.44 -16.50 9.17
CA GLN A 93 -2.77 -16.29 9.71
C GLN A 93 -3.04 -14.80 9.92
N THR A 94 -2.12 -14.08 10.55
CA THR A 94 -2.22 -12.62 10.76
C THR A 94 -2.43 -11.87 9.44
N LEU A 95 -1.64 -12.18 8.41
CA LEU A 95 -1.77 -11.55 7.09
C LEU A 95 -3.13 -11.88 6.42
N ARG A 96 -3.61 -13.12 6.56
CA ARG A 96 -4.94 -13.51 6.07
C ARG A 96 -6.05 -12.76 6.80
N ASP A 97 -5.93 -12.60 8.11
CA ASP A 97 -6.92 -11.89 8.92
C ASP A 97 -7.02 -10.43 8.51
N TRP A 98 -5.89 -9.75 8.25
CA TRP A 98 -5.86 -8.39 7.72
C TRP A 98 -6.60 -8.25 6.38
N CYS A 99 -6.42 -9.24 5.49
CA CYS A 99 -7.00 -9.22 4.15
C CYS A 99 -8.43 -9.79 4.10
N SER A 100 -8.93 -10.41 5.18
CA SER A 100 -10.20 -11.15 5.16
C SER A 100 -11.43 -10.26 4.90
N GLN A 101 -11.40 -9.02 5.39
CA GLN A 101 -12.55 -8.11 5.31
C GLN A 101 -12.50 -7.23 4.05
N VAL A 102 -11.30 -6.77 3.67
CA VAL A 102 -11.06 -5.94 2.49
C VAL A 102 -9.80 -6.47 1.80
N PRO A 103 -9.92 -7.48 0.92
CA PRO A 103 -8.78 -8.10 0.26
C PRO A 103 -7.89 -7.10 -0.49
N GLU A 104 -8.47 -6.01 -1.00
CA GLU A 104 -7.75 -4.95 -1.72
C GLU A 104 -6.80 -4.14 -0.84
N MET A 105 -6.81 -4.33 0.48
CA MET A 105 -5.75 -3.80 1.35
C MET A 105 -4.40 -4.47 1.08
N ALA A 106 -4.39 -5.68 0.52
CA ALA A 106 -3.23 -6.29 -0.10
C ALA A 106 -3.47 -6.39 -1.60
N PHE A 107 -2.67 -5.70 -2.41
CA PHE A 107 -2.86 -5.71 -3.86
C PHE A 107 -1.56 -5.90 -4.63
N ILE A 108 -1.71 -6.46 -5.82
CA ILE A 108 -0.67 -6.63 -6.83
C ILE A 108 -0.93 -5.63 -7.96
N VAL A 109 0.13 -4.96 -8.40
CA VAL A 109 0.17 -4.23 -9.68
C VAL A 109 0.64 -5.20 -10.74
N GLU A 110 -0.16 -5.42 -11.77
CA GLU A 110 0.15 -6.29 -12.90
C GLU A 110 0.22 -5.51 -14.20
N ASP A 111 0.95 -6.05 -15.17
CA ASP A 111 0.86 -5.59 -16.55
C ASP A 111 -0.35 -6.20 -17.29
N ALA A 112 -0.47 -5.92 -18.59
CA ALA A 112 -1.55 -6.42 -19.44
C ALA A 112 -1.50 -7.95 -19.65
N SER A 113 -0.34 -8.58 -19.47
CA SER A 113 -0.16 -10.03 -19.56
C SER A 113 -0.47 -10.76 -18.25
N GLY A 114 -0.59 -10.01 -17.15
CA GLY A 114 -0.74 -10.56 -15.80
C GLY A 114 0.58 -10.78 -15.07
N GLU A 115 1.70 -10.26 -15.57
CA GLU A 115 2.98 -10.31 -14.87
C GLU A 115 2.94 -9.35 -13.66
N PRO A 116 3.33 -9.78 -12.45
CA PRO A 116 3.41 -8.91 -11.28
C PRO A 116 4.55 -7.89 -11.41
N LEU A 117 4.19 -6.62 -11.44
CA LEU A 117 5.11 -5.47 -11.48
C LEU A 117 5.43 -4.91 -10.09
N GLY A 118 4.66 -5.27 -9.07
CA GLY A 118 4.89 -4.88 -7.68
C GLY A 118 3.70 -5.19 -6.79
N ASN A 119 3.84 -4.95 -5.50
CA ASN A 119 2.81 -5.21 -4.50
C ASN A 119 2.74 -4.09 -3.46
N CYS A 120 1.63 -4.05 -2.74
CA CYS A 120 1.47 -3.22 -1.56
C CYS A 120 0.50 -3.93 -0.59
N VAL A 121 0.88 -3.96 0.68
CA VAL A 121 0.08 -4.47 1.79
C VAL A 121 -0.09 -3.34 2.79
N LEU A 122 -1.35 -3.02 3.05
CA LEU A 122 -1.78 -1.99 3.97
C LEU A 122 -2.55 -2.65 5.10
N ILE A 123 -2.46 -2.03 6.26
CA ILE A 123 -3.27 -2.40 7.41
C ILE A 123 -3.96 -1.14 7.89
N PRO A 124 -5.29 -1.04 7.76
CA PRO A 124 -6.01 0.02 8.45
C PRO A 124 -5.85 -0.22 9.96
N CYS A 125 -5.79 0.83 10.76
CA CYS A 125 -5.66 0.74 12.20
C CYS A 125 -6.67 1.66 12.87
N SER A 126 -7.20 1.28 14.03
CA SER A 126 -7.83 2.26 14.92
C SER A 126 -6.85 3.39 15.24
N SER A 127 -7.34 4.55 15.65
CA SER A 127 -6.52 5.67 16.07
C SER A 127 -5.58 5.28 17.21
N SER A 128 -6.08 4.53 18.19
CA SER A 128 -5.27 4.02 19.31
C SER A 128 -4.24 2.97 18.87
N GLY A 129 -4.61 2.06 17.97
CA GLY A 129 -3.70 1.05 17.42
C GLY A 129 -2.60 1.68 16.58
N PHE A 130 -2.93 2.68 15.75
CA PHE A 130 -1.96 3.43 14.98
C PHE A 130 -0.96 4.19 15.86
N GLU A 131 -1.45 4.84 16.93
CA GLU A 131 -0.58 5.50 17.89
C GLU A 131 0.32 4.51 18.64
N ALA A 132 -0.24 3.39 19.12
CA ALA A 132 0.53 2.34 19.78
C ALA A 132 1.62 1.79 18.87
N LEU A 133 1.31 1.54 17.60
CA LEU A 133 2.27 1.04 16.62
C LEU A 133 3.37 2.06 16.30
N THR A 134 2.99 3.31 16.01
CA THR A 134 3.96 4.36 15.67
C THR A 134 4.83 4.80 16.85
N THR A 135 4.47 4.41 18.08
CA THR A 135 5.27 4.62 19.30
C THR A 135 6.00 3.36 19.76
N GLY A 136 5.89 2.24 19.04
CA GLY A 136 6.55 0.98 19.40
C GLY A 136 5.92 0.23 20.57
N ARG A 137 4.75 0.66 21.05
CA ARG A 137 3.97 -0.05 22.09
C ARG A 137 3.22 -1.26 21.55
N LEU A 138 3.08 -1.36 20.23
CA LEU A 138 2.46 -2.46 19.52
C LEU A 138 3.39 -2.92 18.39
N LEU A 139 3.64 -4.23 18.31
CA LEU A 139 4.40 -4.84 17.21
C LEU A 139 3.47 -5.13 16.02
N GLU A 140 4.03 -5.19 14.82
CA GLU A 140 3.28 -5.50 13.59
C GLU A 140 2.58 -6.86 13.69
N CYS A 141 3.27 -7.90 14.18
CA CYS A 141 2.70 -9.23 14.37
C CYS A 141 1.53 -9.27 15.37
N ASP A 142 1.50 -8.30 16.28
CA ASP A 142 0.52 -8.18 17.36
C ASP A 142 -0.65 -7.27 16.99
N MET A 143 -0.69 -6.78 15.74
CA MET A 143 -1.84 -6.06 15.21
C MET A 143 -3.02 -7.00 14.97
N TYR A 144 -3.57 -7.49 16.06
CA TYR A 144 -4.88 -8.11 16.15
C TYR A 144 -5.91 -6.99 16.41
N GLY A 145 -7.16 -7.19 16.01
CA GLY A 145 -8.24 -6.30 16.46
C GLY A 145 -8.65 -5.17 15.52
N ASN A 146 -8.37 -5.29 14.22
CA ASN A 146 -9.14 -4.54 13.23
C ASN A 146 -10.63 -4.87 13.24
N GLU A 147 -11.04 -5.94 13.93
CA GLU A 147 -12.45 -6.23 14.17
C GLU A 147 -13.24 -5.01 14.65
N ARG A 148 -12.66 -4.13 15.48
CA ARG A 148 -13.34 -2.91 15.93
C ARG A 148 -13.66 -1.94 14.78
N LEU A 149 -12.84 -1.88 13.73
CA LEU A 149 -13.13 -1.08 12.53
C LEU A 149 -14.34 -1.60 11.75
N TYR A 150 -14.63 -2.89 11.91
CA TYR A 150 -15.60 -3.66 11.12
C TYR A 150 -16.83 -4.11 11.91
N LYS A 151 -16.85 -3.91 13.24
CA LYS A 151 -17.93 -4.31 14.13
C LYS A 151 -18.98 -3.20 14.22
N VAL A 152 -20.24 -3.63 14.24
CA VAL A 152 -21.36 -2.76 14.64
C VAL A 152 -21.27 -2.62 16.15
N PRO A 153 -21.29 -1.41 16.72
CA PRO A 153 -21.42 -1.26 18.16
C PRO A 153 -22.67 -2.00 18.61
N GLU A 154 -22.53 -2.92 19.57
CA GLU A 154 -23.70 -3.50 20.22
C GLU A 154 -24.46 -2.35 20.90
N ARG A 155 -25.74 -2.18 20.56
CA ARG A 155 -26.61 -1.19 21.21
C ARG A 155 -26.94 -1.69 22.61
N ASP A 156 -25.96 -1.68 23.50
CA ASP A 156 -26.27 -1.77 24.91
C ASP A 156 -26.86 -0.42 25.33
N ASN A 157 -28.12 -0.45 25.76
CA ASN A 157 -28.94 0.73 26.09
C ASN A 157 -28.35 1.64 27.19
N ASN A 158 -27.21 1.27 27.79
CA ASN A 158 -26.55 1.98 28.88
C ASN A 158 -25.06 2.27 28.62
N ALA A 159 -24.50 1.89 27.47
CA ALA A 159 -23.14 2.25 27.12
C ALA A 159 -23.16 3.58 26.38
N GLU A 160 -22.47 4.58 26.94
CA GLU A 160 -22.04 5.79 26.24
C GLU A 160 -21.65 5.39 24.82
N ALA A 161 -22.35 5.90 23.81
CA ALA A 161 -22.25 5.46 22.42
C ALA A 161 -20.78 5.30 22.05
N ASP A 162 -20.29 4.06 22.00
CA ASP A 162 -18.90 3.75 21.74
C ASP A 162 -18.63 4.33 20.36
N ALA A 163 -17.95 5.48 20.34
CA ALA A 163 -18.01 6.39 19.22
C ALA A 163 -17.40 5.68 18.02
N VAL A 164 -18.25 5.39 17.02
CA VAL A 164 -17.79 4.64 15.85
C VAL A 164 -16.64 5.41 15.22
N GLU A 165 -15.53 4.72 15.09
CA GLU A 165 -14.25 5.34 14.76
C GLU A 165 -14.32 6.09 13.42
N SER A 166 -14.36 7.41 13.47
CA SER A 166 -14.42 8.28 12.28
C SER A 166 -13.04 8.57 11.70
N SER A 167 -11.97 8.15 12.39
CA SER A 167 -10.59 8.38 12.01
C SER A 167 -9.73 7.13 12.18
N ILE A 168 -8.98 6.76 11.15
CA ILE A 168 -8.06 5.61 11.18
C ILE A 168 -6.64 6.03 10.86
N GLY A 169 -5.69 5.25 11.34
CA GLY A 169 -4.36 5.22 10.75
C GLY A 169 -4.29 4.22 9.60
N VAL A 170 -3.31 4.38 8.72
CA VAL A 170 -2.95 3.37 7.73
C VAL A 170 -1.49 3.02 7.93
N TYR A 171 -1.22 1.74 8.16
CA TYR A 171 0.13 1.22 8.24
C TYR A 171 0.49 0.48 6.95
N MET A 172 1.62 0.82 6.36
CA MET A 172 2.16 0.17 5.17
C MET A 172 3.13 -0.91 5.60
N TYR A 173 2.64 -2.14 5.65
CA TYR A 173 3.44 -3.30 6.06
C TYR A 173 4.47 -3.65 5.00
N HIS A 174 4.03 -3.82 3.74
CA HIS A 174 4.92 -4.16 2.65
C HIS A 174 4.63 -3.31 1.42
N MET A 175 5.67 -2.85 0.74
CA MET A 175 5.53 -2.21 -0.56
C MET A 175 6.80 -2.44 -1.38
N GLU A 176 6.65 -3.18 -2.46
CA GLU A 176 7.77 -3.58 -3.29
C GLU A 176 7.48 -3.39 -4.77
N LYS A 177 8.46 -2.82 -5.47
CA LYS A 177 8.45 -2.65 -6.92
C LYS A 177 9.34 -3.69 -7.57
N SER A 178 8.81 -4.44 -8.54
CA SER A 178 9.61 -5.36 -9.35
C SER A 178 10.73 -4.64 -10.10
N ARG A 179 11.82 -5.36 -10.36
CA ARG A 179 12.89 -4.89 -11.25
C ARG A 179 12.42 -4.81 -12.71
N SER A 180 11.41 -5.59 -13.10
CA SER A 180 10.80 -5.54 -14.43
C SER A 180 9.87 -4.34 -14.64
N TYR A 181 9.67 -3.48 -13.62
CA TYR A 181 8.78 -2.32 -13.72
C TYR A 181 9.19 -1.39 -14.88
N PRO A 182 8.35 -1.21 -15.92
CA PRO A 182 8.73 -0.51 -17.14
C PRO A 182 9.04 0.97 -16.92
N ARG A 183 10.08 1.48 -17.62
CA ARG A 183 10.50 2.90 -17.51
C ARG A 183 9.50 3.92 -18.09
N GLY A 184 8.54 3.47 -18.90
CA GLY A 184 7.48 4.32 -19.48
C GLY A 184 6.19 4.36 -18.65
N PHE A 185 6.10 3.54 -17.61
CA PHE A 185 4.90 3.48 -16.77
C PHE A 185 4.90 4.63 -15.75
N PRO A 186 3.73 5.04 -15.24
CA PRO A 186 3.64 5.95 -14.10
C PRO A 186 4.54 5.49 -12.96
N ALA A 187 5.05 6.43 -12.17
CA ALA A 187 5.86 6.08 -11.01
C ALA A 187 5.06 5.12 -10.10
N PHE A 188 5.68 4.00 -9.73
CA PHE A 188 5.03 2.96 -8.91
C PHE A 188 4.35 3.51 -7.66
N GLY A 189 4.97 4.51 -7.00
CA GLY A 189 4.38 5.20 -5.85
C GLY A 189 3.01 5.86 -6.13
N VAL A 190 2.81 6.40 -7.34
CA VAL A 190 1.52 6.99 -7.73
C VAL A 190 0.46 5.92 -7.97
N VAL A 191 0.87 4.81 -8.61
CA VAL A 191 -0.03 3.65 -8.83
C VAL A 191 -0.45 3.03 -7.50
N ALA A 192 0.50 2.86 -6.58
CA ALA A 192 0.22 2.36 -5.24
C ALA A 192 -0.69 3.31 -4.46
N LEU A 193 -0.47 4.63 -4.52
CA LEU A 193 -1.35 5.61 -3.88
C LEU A 193 -2.80 5.50 -4.36
N TYR A 194 -3.01 5.28 -5.66
CA TYR A 194 -4.35 5.00 -6.19
C TYR A 194 -4.93 3.70 -5.62
N GLY A 195 -4.14 2.63 -5.51
CA GLY A 195 -4.53 1.39 -4.87
C GLY A 195 -4.95 1.58 -3.40
N ILE A 196 -4.15 2.33 -2.63
CA ILE A 196 -4.44 2.73 -1.24
C ILE A 196 -5.80 3.45 -1.17
N ALA A 197 -6.01 4.47 -1.99
CA ALA A 197 -7.26 5.23 -2.01
C ALA A 197 -8.47 4.36 -2.38
N HIS A 198 -8.29 3.44 -3.32
CA HIS A 198 -9.32 2.49 -3.71
C HIS A 198 -9.70 1.55 -2.56
N ALA A 199 -8.72 0.96 -1.88
CA ALA A 199 -8.93 0.06 -0.75
C ALA A 199 -9.64 0.77 0.42
N LEU A 200 -9.24 2.00 0.74
CA LEU A 200 -9.90 2.82 1.77
C LEU A 200 -11.36 3.13 1.43
N ARG A 201 -11.67 3.37 0.16
CA ARG A 201 -13.05 3.56 -0.29
C ARG A 201 -13.88 2.28 -0.12
N LEU A 202 -13.31 1.12 -0.44
CA LEU A 202 -13.99 -0.17 -0.23
C LEU A 202 -14.23 -0.44 1.26
N LEU A 203 -13.25 -0.12 2.12
CA LEU A 203 -13.41 -0.12 3.56
C LEU A 203 -14.59 0.75 4.01
N GLN A 204 -14.66 2.01 3.54
CA GLN A 204 -15.78 2.90 3.87
C GLN A 204 -17.15 2.30 3.47
N LYS A 205 -17.23 1.75 2.26
CA LYS A 205 -18.48 1.11 1.78
C LYS A 205 -18.86 -0.09 2.64
N LEU A 206 -17.90 -0.93 3.00
CA LEU A 206 -18.14 -2.08 3.88
C LEU A 206 -18.69 -1.63 5.24
N ARG A 207 -18.09 -0.59 5.84
CA ARG A 207 -18.53 -0.02 7.11
C ARG A 207 -19.95 0.55 7.04
N GLN A 208 -20.29 1.24 5.95
CA GLN A 208 -21.64 1.74 5.71
C GLN A 208 -22.65 0.60 5.55
N ALA A 209 -22.32 -0.42 4.76
CA ALA A 209 -23.18 -1.58 4.54
C ALA A 209 -23.45 -2.37 5.82
N ARG A 210 -22.51 -2.39 6.75
CA ARG A 210 -22.66 -3.00 8.08
C ARG A 210 -23.39 -2.10 9.08
N GLY A 211 -23.72 -0.86 8.74
CA GLY A 211 -24.34 0.08 9.66
C GLY A 211 -23.39 0.58 10.76
N CYS A 212 -22.07 0.45 10.56
CA CYS A 212 -21.08 0.97 11.51
C CYS A 212 -21.15 2.51 11.54
N SER A 213 -21.00 3.18 10.40
CA SER A 213 -21.02 4.64 10.33
C SER A 213 -21.40 5.14 8.94
N THR A 214 -22.19 6.20 8.88
CA THR A 214 -22.46 6.95 7.64
C THR A 214 -21.42 8.04 7.39
N THR A 215 -20.70 8.47 8.43
CA THR A 215 -19.67 9.50 8.35
C THR A 215 -18.50 9.01 7.49
N PRO A 216 -17.97 9.85 6.57
CA PRO A 216 -16.77 9.53 5.83
C PRO A 216 -15.58 9.26 6.76
N LEU A 217 -14.88 8.16 6.51
CA LEU A 217 -13.66 7.84 7.22
C LEU A 217 -12.55 8.85 6.90
N SER A 218 -12.00 9.46 7.94
CA SER A 218 -10.80 10.29 7.83
C SER A 218 -9.55 9.42 8.04
N VAL A 219 -8.48 9.72 7.30
CA VAL A 219 -7.17 9.10 7.51
C VAL A 219 -6.33 10.07 8.33
N ARG A 220 -6.01 9.69 9.57
CA ARG A 220 -5.18 10.47 10.50
C ARG A 220 -3.73 10.54 10.04
N GLY A 221 -3.22 9.47 9.46
CA GLY A 221 -1.83 9.39 9.02
C GLY A 221 -1.51 8.09 8.32
N LEU A 222 -0.32 8.10 7.70
CA LEU A 222 0.31 6.96 7.06
C LEU A 222 1.66 6.72 7.73
N ALA A 223 1.94 5.46 8.09
CA ALA A 223 3.23 5.05 8.63
C ALA A 223 3.69 3.74 7.96
N GLY A 224 4.98 3.42 8.07
CA GLY A 224 5.57 2.21 7.51
C GLY A 224 7.08 2.22 7.70
N LEU A 225 7.69 1.04 7.80
CA LEU A 225 9.14 0.91 7.81
C LEU A 225 9.69 1.07 6.39
N ALA A 226 10.72 1.89 6.23
CA ALA A 226 11.34 2.17 4.94
C ALA A 226 12.85 1.96 5.01
N VAL A 227 13.31 0.85 4.45
CA VAL A 227 14.72 0.42 4.58
C VAL A 227 15.57 0.66 3.33
N SER A 228 14.93 0.76 2.16
CA SER A 228 15.64 1.03 0.91
C SER A 228 15.68 2.53 0.63
N PRO A 229 16.72 3.06 -0.06
CA PRO A 229 16.74 4.45 -0.50
C PRO A 229 15.50 4.85 -1.32
N SER A 230 14.96 3.90 -2.10
CA SER A 230 13.73 4.12 -2.88
C SER A 230 12.49 4.22 -1.97
N GLY A 231 12.39 3.37 -0.95
CA GLY A 231 11.31 3.43 0.04
C GLY A 231 11.37 4.69 0.88
N ILE A 232 12.56 5.08 1.37
CA ILE A 232 12.75 6.32 2.14
C ILE A 232 12.37 7.54 1.30
N HIS A 233 12.82 7.59 0.04
CA HIS A 233 12.45 8.66 -0.88
C HIS A 233 10.94 8.70 -1.14
N LEU A 234 10.31 7.55 -1.38
CA LEU A 234 8.87 7.45 -1.56
C LEU A 234 8.11 8.00 -0.35
N MET A 235 8.39 7.48 0.85
CA MET A 235 7.72 7.88 2.07
C MET A 235 7.93 9.38 2.37
N THR A 236 9.16 9.87 2.24
CA THR A 236 9.51 11.24 2.64
C THR A 236 9.05 12.30 1.63
N VAL A 237 9.23 12.02 0.34
CA VAL A 237 9.02 13.01 -0.73
C VAL A 237 7.63 12.88 -1.34
N LEU A 238 7.18 11.67 -1.68
CA LEU A 238 5.87 11.50 -2.31
C LEU A 238 4.74 11.52 -1.29
N TYR A 239 4.89 10.79 -0.19
CA TYR A 239 3.84 10.70 0.85
C TYR A 239 3.99 11.72 1.97
N GLY A 240 5.09 12.48 2.00
CA GLY A 240 5.30 13.53 2.99
C GLY A 240 5.54 13.03 4.42
N CYS A 241 5.78 11.72 4.60
CA CYS A 241 6.08 11.13 5.90
C CYS A 241 7.40 11.68 6.45
N ARG A 242 7.55 11.62 7.78
CA ARG A 242 8.77 11.97 8.49
C ARG A 242 9.13 10.84 9.43
N GLU A 243 10.42 10.72 9.70
CA GLU A 243 10.90 9.80 10.74
C GLU A 243 10.32 10.21 12.08
N GLN A 244 9.90 9.24 12.87
CA GLN A 244 9.33 9.46 14.19
C GLN A 244 10.46 9.57 15.22
N PRO A 245 10.77 10.76 15.76
CA PRO A 245 11.97 10.96 16.57
C PRO A 245 11.94 10.23 17.91
N SER A 246 10.75 9.91 18.42
CA SER A 246 10.56 9.24 19.71
C SER A 246 10.61 7.72 19.64
N TYR A 247 10.71 7.13 18.45
CA TYR A 247 10.70 5.68 18.27
C TYR A 247 11.86 5.23 17.40
N ILE A 248 12.68 4.33 17.94
CA ILE A 248 13.73 3.63 17.21
C ILE A 248 13.27 2.18 17.09
N CYS A 249 13.07 1.72 15.85
CA CYS A 249 12.75 0.33 15.60
C CYS A 249 13.92 -0.56 16.07
N PRO A 250 13.69 -1.56 16.93
CA PRO A 250 14.76 -2.43 17.43
C PRO A 250 15.22 -3.47 16.40
N GLU A 251 14.54 -3.55 15.25
CA GLU A 251 14.84 -4.53 14.22
C GLU A 251 16.03 -4.12 13.34
N HIS A 252 16.76 -5.12 12.85
CA HIS A 252 17.93 -4.92 12.00
C HIS A 252 17.68 -5.39 10.58
N VAL A 253 18.10 -4.58 9.61
CA VAL A 253 18.07 -4.92 8.19
C VAL A 253 19.31 -5.73 7.84
N MET A 254 19.15 -7.02 7.54
CA MET A 254 20.27 -7.95 7.39
C MET A 254 20.96 -7.88 6.03
N ARG A 255 20.30 -7.29 5.02
CA ARG A 255 20.89 -7.09 3.69
C ARG A 255 20.65 -5.67 3.21
N ALA A 256 21.75 -4.96 2.96
CA ALA A 256 21.70 -3.86 2.00
C ALA A 256 21.24 -4.44 0.65
N PRO A 257 20.25 -3.84 -0.05
CA PRO A 257 19.94 -4.23 -1.41
C PRO A 257 21.24 -4.20 -2.21
N PRO A 258 21.56 -5.22 -3.02
CA PRO A 258 22.81 -5.25 -3.77
C PRO A 258 22.94 -3.95 -4.57
N THR A 259 23.95 -3.15 -4.23
CA THR A 259 24.30 -1.94 -4.98
C THR A 259 24.75 -2.41 -6.35
N GLY A 260 23.90 -2.18 -7.36
CA GLY A 260 24.14 -2.61 -8.73
C GLY A 260 25.53 -2.20 -9.22
N THR A 261 26.46 -3.13 -9.16
CA THR A 261 27.78 -3.11 -9.81
C THR A 261 28.11 -4.54 -10.24
N GLY A 262 27.19 -5.16 -10.97
CA GLY A 262 27.45 -6.40 -11.68
C GLY A 262 27.66 -6.11 -13.15
N THR A 263 28.84 -5.61 -13.51
CA THR A 263 29.38 -5.83 -14.86
C THR A 263 29.27 -7.32 -15.15
N ALA A 264 28.58 -7.67 -16.22
CA ALA A 264 28.52 -9.03 -16.73
C ALA A 264 29.95 -9.55 -16.93
N SER A 265 30.40 -10.47 -16.08
CA SER A 265 31.57 -11.29 -16.40
C SER A 265 31.12 -12.32 -17.42
N THR A 266 31.43 -12.02 -18.68
CA THR A 266 31.42 -12.95 -19.81
C THR A 266 32.16 -14.23 -19.40
N PRO A 267 31.57 -15.44 -19.55
CA PRO A 267 32.35 -16.65 -19.40
C PRO A 267 33.38 -16.73 -20.54
N ALA A 268 34.65 -16.84 -20.18
CA ALA A 268 35.74 -17.04 -21.12
C ALA A 268 35.49 -18.31 -21.95
N ALA A 269 35.61 -18.19 -23.27
CA ALA A 269 35.61 -19.32 -24.18
C ALA A 269 36.76 -20.27 -23.81
N ALA A 270 36.43 -21.50 -23.45
CA ALA A 270 37.41 -22.57 -23.33
C ALA A 270 37.88 -22.94 -24.74
N THR A 271 39.06 -22.46 -25.13
CA THR A 271 39.82 -23.01 -26.25
C THR A 271 40.31 -24.40 -25.87
N SER A 272 39.74 -25.41 -26.50
CA SER A 272 40.31 -26.74 -26.62
C SER A 272 41.50 -26.69 -27.57
N SER A 273 42.70 -27.00 -27.07
CA SER A 273 43.83 -27.39 -27.93
C SER A 273 44.11 -28.88 -27.71
N SER A 274 44.10 -29.57 -28.86
CA SER A 274 44.59 -30.91 -29.18
C SER A 274 45.99 -31.21 -28.65
#